data_AF-A0A4Q6AAJ6-F1
#
_entry.id   AF-A0A4Q6AAJ6-F1
#
_cell.length_a   1.000
_cell.length_b   1.000
_cell.length_c   1.000
_cell.angle_alpha   90.00
_cell.angle_beta   90.00
_cell.angle_gamma   90.00
#
_symmetry.space_group_name_H-M   'P 1'
#
loop_
_entity.id
_entity.type
_entity.pdbx_description
1 polymer ?
#
loop_
_entity_poly.entity_id
_entity_poly.type
_entity_poly.pdbx_seq_one_letter_code
_entity_poly.pdbx_strand_id
1 'polypeptide(L)'
;MHKLIFSLSALWLLAACNNGGTETSNADSAGAATQQSATAKTPQIPDRKAFQAMIDGKQTDLYILKNSNGMTAAITNYGGRLVSLHVKDKDGAIRDVVVGHGSVLDFVNSGEAYFGATIGRVGNRIANGKFTLDGKEYTLAKNNGPNTLHGGKKGFQAVVWDASQPNDTTLVLHYLSPDGEEGFPGNLDVTVTYSLTSNDGFKCDYKATT
;
A
#
# COMPACT_ATOMS: atom_id res chain seq x y z
N MET A 1 56.96 -0.24 -3.31
CA MET A 1 58.12 0.02 -2.42
C MET A 1 57.57 0.46 -1.06
N HIS A 2 58.07 -0.15 0.04
CA HIS A 2 57.82 0.11 1.49
C HIS A 2 56.40 -0.21 2.02
N LYS A 3 56.06 -1.23 2.86
CA LYS A 3 56.58 -1.99 4.04
C LYS A 3 56.18 -1.43 5.44
N LEU A 4 55.85 -2.39 6.34
CA LEU A 4 55.62 -2.43 7.83
C LEU A 4 54.17 -2.18 8.31
N ILE A 5 53.40 -3.05 8.99
CA ILE A 5 53.55 -4.13 10.04
C ILE A 5 53.76 -3.62 11.48
N PHE A 6 52.81 -3.93 12.38
CA PHE A 6 52.90 -4.51 13.76
C PHE A 6 51.47 -4.53 14.34
N SER A 7 50.74 -5.65 14.53
CA SER A 7 50.84 -6.76 15.49
C SER A 7 50.86 -6.35 16.97
N LEU A 8 49.78 -6.64 17.71
CA LEU A 8 49.87 -7.31 19.01
C LEU A 8 48.60 -8.08 19.36
N SER A 9 48.83 -9.23 19.97
CA SER A 9 48.00 -10.41 20.20
C SER A 9 47.86 -10.69 21.71
N ALA A 10 46.75 -11.32 22.14
CA ALA A 10 46.64 -12.28 23.27
C ALA A 10 45.13 -12.67 23.40
N LEU A 11 44.60 -13.88 23.23
CA LEU A 11 44.99 -15.29 23.44
C LEU A 11 44.59 -15.86 24.83
N TRP A 12 43.49 -16.66 24.81
CA TRP A 12 43.13 -17.85 25.62
C TRP A 12 42.67 -17.64 27.10
N LEU A 13 41.72 -18.39 27.67
CA LEU A 13 41.55 -19.85 27.74
C LEU A 13 40.07 -20.31 27.91
N LEU A 14 39.80 -21.54 27.45
CA LEU A 14 38.69 -22.43 27.81
C LEU A 14 38.85 -23.05 29.21
N ALA A 15 37.74 -23.37 29.87
CA ALA A 15 37.65 -24.52 30.78
C ALA A 15 36.20 -25.06 30.86
N ALA A 16 36.05 -26.34 30.56
CA ALA A 16 34.84 -27.14 30.78
C ALA A 16 35.00 -27.99 32.04
N CYS A 17 33.91 -28.23 32.76
CA CYS A 17 33.76 -29.41 33.63
C CYS A 17 32.31 -29.89 33.58
N ASN A 18 32.17 -31.19 33.31
CA ASN A 18 30.97 -32.01 33.40
C ASN A 18 31.05 -32.85 34.69
N ASN A 19 29.92 -33.04 35.37
CA ASN A 19 29.60 -34.03 36.42
C ASN A 19 28.12 -33.77 36.74
N GLY A 20 27.19 -34.70 36.92
CA GLY A 20 27.17 -36.12 37.27
C GLY A 20 25.79 -36.29 37.93
N GLY A 21 25.08 -37.38 37.65
CA GLY A 21 23.61 -37.46 37.74
C GLY A 21 22.97 -37.43 39.13
N THR A 22 21.65 -37.30 39.12
CA THR A 22 20.74 -38.02 40.02
C THR A 22 19.36 -38.09 39.37
N GLU A 23 18.88 -39.32 39.18
CA GLU A 23 17.51 -39.64 38.81
C GLU A 23 16.59 -39.43 40.02
N THR A 24 15.40 -38.86 39.81
CA THR A 24 14.19 -39.30 40.51
C THR A 24 12.99 -39.25 39.57
N SER A 25 12.18 -40.28 39.72
CA SER A 25 11.10 -40.78 38.89
C SER A 25 9.77 -40.02 38.98
N ASN A 26 9.07 -39.98 37.84
CA ASN A 26 7.62 -40.03 37.59
C ASN A 26 6.63 -39.51 38.65
N ALA A 27 5.80 -38.54 38.24
CA ALA A 27 4.35 -38.61 38.41
C ALA A 27 3.62 -37.67 37.43
N ASP A 28 2.68 -38.24 36.69
CA ASP A 28 1.74 -37.57 35.80
C ASP A 28 0.99 -36.41 36.48
N SER A 29 0.93 -35.27 35.79
CA SER A 29 -0.28 -34.47 35.79
C SER A 29 -0.40 -33.75 34.45
N ALA A 30 -1.30 -34.27 33.62
CA ALA A 30 -1.84 -33.59 32.46
C ALA A 30 -2.58 -32.33 32.94
N GLY A 31 -1.83 -31.22 33.04
CA GLY A 31 -2.38 -29.88 33.21
C GLY A 31 -2.80 -29.37 31.84
N ALA A 32 -4.11 -29.32 31.61
CA ALA A 32 -4.77 -28.90 30.38
C ALA A 32 -4.11 -27.66 29.76
N ALA A 33 -3.64 -27.80 28.51
CA ALA A 33 -3.34 -26.67 27.67
C ALA A 33 -4.64 -25.88 27.47
N THR A 34 -4.76 -24.76 28.16
CA THR A 34 -5.83 -23.78 27.95
C THR A 34 -5.65 -23.24 26.54
N GLN A 35 -6.38 -23.82 25.57
CA GLN A 35 -6.58 -23.19 24.27
C GLN A 35 -7.34 -21.90 24.52
N GLN A 36 -6.60 -20.81 24.59
CA GLN A 36 -7.17 -19.48 24.55
C GLN A 36 -7.68 -19.29 23.12
N SER A 37 -8.96 -19.63 22.90
CA SER A 37 -9.70 -19.27 21.69
C SER A 37 -9.51 -17.78 21.46
N ALA A 38 -8.71 -17.44 20.46
CA ALA A 38 -8.64 -16.09 19.94
C ALA A 38 -10.00 -15.80 19.30
N THR A 39 -10.92 -15.20 20.05
CA THR A 39 -12.06 -14.50 19.45
C THR A 39 -11.48 -13.44 18.53
N ALA A 40 -11.52 -13.70 17.21
CA ALA A 40 -11.05 -12.77 16.20
C ALA A 40 -11.77 -11.44 16.39
N LYS A 41 -11.02 -10.41 16.79
CA LYS A 41 -11.55 -9.05 16.94
C LYS A 41 -12.07 -8.60 15.57
N THR A 42 -13.34 -8.16 15.51
CA THR A 42 -13.91 -7.62 14.27
C THR A 42 -13.02 -6.47 13.76
N PRO A 43 -12.58 -6.52 12.49
CA PRO A 43 -11.71 -5.49 11.93
C PRO A 43 -12.40 -4.12 12.01
N GLN A 44 -11.63 -3.10 12.34
CA GLN A 44 -12.09 -1.72 12.46
C GLN A 44 -11.70 -0.94 11.21
N ILE A 45 -12.63 -0.13 10.71
CA ILE A 45 -12.32 0.79 9.61
C ILE A 45 -11.27 1.81 10.10
N PRO A 46 -10.27 2.17 9.27
CA PRO A 46 -9.26 3.15 9.64
C PRO A 46 -9.86 4.50 10.10
N ASP A 47 -9.19 5.17 11.05
CA ASP A 47 -9.62 6.49 11.52
C ASP A 47 -9.46 7.53 10.40
N ARG A 48 -10.59 8.11 9.97
CA ARG A 48 -10.64 9.15 8.94
C ARG A 48 -9.69 10.31 9.22
N LYS A 49 -9.51 10.72 10.49
CA LYS A 49 -8.63 11.85 10.84
C LYS A 49 -7.15 11.58 10.49
N ALA A 50 -6.73 10.32 10.54
CA ALA A 50 -5.36 9.94 10.18
C ALA A 50 -5.06 10.13 8.67
N PHE A 51 -6.10 10.34 7.86
CA PHE A 51 -5.99 10.57 6.42
C PHE A 51 -6.26 12.01 6.02
N GLN A 52 -6.38 12.92 6.99
CA GLN A 52 -6.61 14.33 6.75
C GLN A 52 -5.32 15.13 6.93
N ALA A 53 -4.75 15.57 5.80
CA ALA A 53 -3.56 16.43 5.74
C ALA A 53 -3.60 17.34 4.51
N MET A 54 -2.81 18.41 4.54
CA MET A 54 -2.54 19.23 3.35
C MET A 54 -1.30 18.69 2.62
N ILE A 55 -1.47 18.29 1.36
CA ILE A 55 -0.39 17.79 0.50
C ILE A 55 -0.44 18.55 -0.82
N ASP A 56 0.67 19.17 -1.20
CA ASP A 56 0.80 19.96 -2.43
C ASP A 56 -0.35 20.98 -2.63
N GLY A 57 -0.79 21.61 -1.52
CA GLY A 57 -1.85 22.63 -1.52
C GLY A 57 -3.28 22.08 -1.59
N LYS A 58 -3.47 20.75 -1.57
CA LYS A 58 -4.79 20.10 -1.55
C LYS A 58 -5.05 19.33 -0.26
N GLN A 59 -6.31 19.34 0.17
CA GLN A 59 -6.76 18.58 1.34
C GLN A 59 -6.94 17.10 0.98
N THR A 60 -6.41 16.23 1.83
CA THR A 60 -6.65 14.79 1.77
C THR A 60 -7.74 14.37 2.76
N ASP A 61 -8.41 13.25 2.48
CA ASP A 61 -9.44 12.68 3.34
C ASP A 61 -9.56 11.15 3.13
N LEU A 62 -10.37 10.49 3.96
CA LEU A 62 -10.79 9.09 3.81
C LEU A 62 -12.30 9.01 3.57
N TYR A 63 -12.67 8.41 2.45
CA TYR A 63 -14.03 8.19 2.00
C TYR A 63 -14.43 6.74 2.28
N ILE A 64 -15.57 6.57 2.95
CA ILE A 64 -16.04 5.25 3.36
C ILE A 64 -17.28 4.92 2.53
N LEU A 65 -17.20 3.83 1.76
CA LEU A 65 -18.32 3.26 1.04
C LEU A 65 -18.89 2.08 1.82
N LYS A 66 -20.22 1.94 1.85
CA LYS A 66 -20.90 0.82 2.49
C LYS A 66 -22.13 0.40 1.69
N ASN A 67 -22.26 -0.90 1.40
CA ASN A 67 -23.45 -1.46 0.76
C ASN A 67 -24.47 -2.00 1.79
N SER A 68 -25.65 -2.41 1.30
CA SER A 68 -26.74 -2.94 2.13
C SER A 68 -26.41 -4.24 2.85
N ASN A 69 -25.41 -5.00 2.39
CA ASN A 69 -25.04 -6.30 2.96
C ASN A 69 -23.96 -6.20 4.05
N GLY A 70 -23.45 -4.98 4.29
CA GLY A 70 -22.43 -4.69 5.28
C GLY A 70 -20.99 -4.74 4.76
N MET A 71 -20.78 -4.94 3.45
CA MET A 71 -19.46 -4.73 2.84
C MET A 71 -19.09 -3.25 2.94
N THR A 72 -17.86 -2.97 3.36
CA THR A 72 -17.36 -1.60 3.53
C THR A 72 -16.01 -1.45 2.85
N ALA A 73 -15.77 -0.33 2.17
CA ALA A 73 -14.47 0.01 1.61
C ALA A 73 -14.05 1.40 2.09
N ALA A 74 -12.77 1.59 2.42
CA ALA A 74 -12.21 2.89 2.74
C ALA A 74 -11.20 3.29 1.67
N ILE A 75 -11.38 4.45 1.05
CA ILE A 75 -10.55 4.97 -0.04
C ILE A 75 -10.06 6.36 0.33
N THR A 76 -8.76 6.63 0.23
CA THR A 76 -8.24 8.00 0.35
C THR A 76 -8.09 8.66 -1.01
N ASN A 77 -8.37 9.96 -1.10
CA ASN A 77 -8.12 10.73 -2.32
C ASN A 77 -6.63 11.03 -2.56
N TYR A 78 -5.73 10.73 -1.61
CA TYR A 78 -4.30 10.69 -1.90
C TYR A 78 -3.94 9.42 -2.67
N GLY A 79 -3.55 9.57 -3.93
CA GLY A 79 -3.25 8.44 -4.81
C GLY A 79 -4.47 7.60 -5.21
N GLY A 80 -5.68 8.03 -4.83
CA GLY A 80 -6.91 7.28 -5.04
C GLY A 80 -6.85 5.85 -4.48
N ARG A 81 -6.31 5.69 -3.27
CA ARG A 81 -5.92 4.38 -2.74
C ARG A 81 -7.05 3.66 -2.03
N LEU A 82 -7.24 2.37 -2.34
CA LEU A 82 -7.99 1.48 -1.47
C LEU A 82 -7.16 1.18 -0.22
N VAL A 83 -7.64 1.64 0.94
CA VAL A 83 -6.95 1.52 2.23
C VAL A 83 -7.44 0.31 3.02
N SER A 84 -8.74 0.00 2.93
CA SER A 84 -9.37 -1.09 3.67
C SER A 84 -10.56 -1.65 2.87
N LEU A 85 -10.76 -2.96 2.92
CA LEU A 85 -11.92 -3.63 2.31
C LEU A 85 -12.44 -4.72 3.24
N HIS A 86 -13.59 -4.47 3.84
CA HIS A 86 -14.24 -5.37 4.76
C HIS A 86 -15.23 -6.28 4.01
N VAL A 87 -14.93 -7.58 3.99
CA VAL A 87 -15.77 -8.62 3.37
C VAL A 87 -16.09 -9.73 4.36
N LYS A 88 -17.19 -10.45 4.14
CA LYS A 88 -17.53 -11.66 4.91
C LYS A 88 -16.70 -12.84 4.42
N ASP A 89 -16.13 -13.61 5.34
CA ASP A 89 -15.56 -14.92 5.04
C ASP A 89 -16.66 -15.99 4.91
N LYS A 90 -16.25 -17.25 4.68
CA LYS A 90 -17.16 -18.40 4.55
C LYS A 90 -18.03 -18.67 5.78
N ASP A 91 -17.64 -18.18 6.96
CA ASP A 91 -18.34 -18.36 8.22
C ASP A 91 -19.15 -17.10 8.59
N GLY A 92 -19.22 -16.12 7.68
CA GLY A 92 -19.95 -14.86 7.84
C GLY A 92 -19.21 -13.80 8.66
N ALA A 93 -17.98 -14.08 9.10
CA ALA A 93 -17.21 -13.16 9.92
C ALA A 93 -16.50 -12.12 9.03
N ILE A 94 -16.51 -10.86 9.44
CA ILE A 94 -15.91 -9.77 8.66
C ILE A 94 -14.38 -9.84 8.73
N ARG A 95 -13.71 -9.66 7.60
CA ARG A 95 -12.25 -9.55 7.46
C ARG A 95 -11.89 -8.32 6.65
N ASP A 96 -10.87 -7.59 7.08
CA ASP A 96 -10.18 -6.66 6.19
C ASP A 96 -9.20 -7.46 5.34
N VAL A 97 -9.28 -7.31 4.03
CA VAL A 97 -8.48 -8.06 3.07
C VAL A 97 -7.47 -7.18 2.31
N VAL A 98 -7.29 -5.92 2.74
CA VAL A 98 -6.35 -4.98 2.12
C VAL A 98 -5.15 -4.76 3.02
N VAL A 99 -3.97 -4.76 2.41
CA VAL A 99 -2.72 -4.34 3.05
C VAL A 99 -2.44 -2.87 2.75
N GLY A 100 -1.96 -2.14 3.75
CA GLY A 100 -1.66 -0.72 3.61
C GLY A 100 -1.17 -0.10 4.92
N HIS A 101 -1.24 1.24 4.97
CA HIS A 101 -0.81 2.02 6.12
C HIS A 101 -1.99 2.63 6.89
N GLY A 102 -1.74 3.03 8.14
CA GLY A 102 -2.75 3.60 9.03
C GLY A 102 -3.02 5.09 8.87
N SER A 103 -2.20 5.81 8.08
CA SER A 103 -2.34 7.26 7.88
C SER A 103 -1.90 7.68 6.47
N VAL A 104 -2.35 8.86 6.03
CA VAL A 104 -1.93 9.42 4.72
C VAL A 104 -0.44 9.76 4.70
N LEU A 105 0.12 10.24 5.82
CA LEU A 105 1.54 10.58 5.91
C LEU A 105 2.44 9.34 5.85
N ASP A 106 1.98 8.19 6.34
CA ASP A 106 2.70 6.93 6.18
C ASP A 106 2.76 6.50 4.72
N PHE A 107 1.67 6.70 3.94
CA PHE A 107 1.70 6.48 2.48
C PHE A 107 2.69 7.42 1.78
N VAL A 108 2.71 8.70 2.15
CA VAL A 108 3.63 9.70 1.58
C VAL A 108 5.09 9.33 1.82
N ASN A 109 5.41 8.88 3.04
CA ASN A 109 6.78 8.59 3.47
C ASN A 109 7.20 7.13 3.21
N SER A 110 6.31 6.31 2.62
CA SER A 110 6.57 4.89 2.45
C SER A 110 7.65 4.61 1.41
N GLY A 111 8.50 3.62 1.69
CA GLY A 111 9.33 2.99 0.67
C GLY A 111 8.52 2.14 -0.33
N GLU A 112 7.29 1.76 0.02
CA GLU A 112 6.35 1.03 -0.85
C GLU A 112 5.19 1.95 -1.24
N ALA A 113 5.38 2.64 -2.37
CA ALA A 113 4.47 3.69 -2.82
C ALA A 113 3.19 3.17 -3.48
N TYR A 114 3.02 1.86 -3.70
CA TYR A 114 1.96 1.35 -4.58
C TYR A 114 0.81 0.62 -3.87
N PHE A 115 0.87 0.44 -2.54
CA PHE A 115 -0.24 -0.17 -1.80
C PHE A 115 -1.57 0.54 -2.08
N GLY A 116 -2.52 -0.23 -2.64
CA GLY A 116 -3.88 0.20 -2.93
C GLY A 116 -4.06 1.27 -4.00
N ALA A 117 -3.00 1.81 -4.61
CA ALA A 117 -3.05 3.04 -5.41
C ALA A 117 -3.66 2.87 -6.81
N THR A 118 -4.26 3.96 -7.29
CA THR A 118 -4.42 4.20 -8.72
C THR A 118 -3.06 4.49 -9.34
N ILE A 119 -2.73 3.74 -10.40
CA ILE A 119 -1.45 3.85 -11.10
C ILE A 119 -1.65 4.51 -12.46
N GLY A 120 -0.82 5.50 -12.78
CA GLY A 120 -0.83 6.15 -14.09
C GLY A 120 0.20 7.26 -14.23
N ARG A 121 0.39 7.82 -15.45
CA ARG A 121 -0.46 7.58 -16.64
C ARG A 121 -0.34 6.18 -17.26
N VAL A 122 0.83 5.54 -17.17
CA VAL A 122 1.05 4.17 -17.68
C VAL A 122 1.42 3.24 -16.54
N GLY A 123 0.61 2.20 -16.37
CA GLY A 123 0.90 1.10 -15.46
C GLY A 123 2.07 0.25 -15.96
N ASN A 124 2.90 -0.23 -15.03
CA ASN A 124 4.10 -1.00 -15.29
C ASN A 124 5.18 -0.19 -16.03
N ARG A 125 6.04 -0.85 -16.82
CA ARG A 125 7.31 -0.31 -17.31
C ARG A 125 7.24 0.21 -18.73
N ILE A 126 7.93 1.32 -18.96
CA ILE A 126 8.34 1.79 -20.29
C ILE A 126 9.86 1.66 -20.40
N ALA A 127 10.29 0.85 -21.36
CA ALA A 127 11.69 0.51 -21.58
C ALA A 127 12.52 1.78 -21.83
N ASN A 128 13.67 1.89 -21.18
CA ASN A 128 14.59 3.03 -21.31
C ASN A 128 13.98 4.40 -20.98
N GLY A 129 12.78 4.44 -20.38
CA GLY A 129 12.03 5.67 -20.13
C GLY A 129 11.76 6.46 -21.42
N LYS A 130 11.55 5.78 -22.54
CA LYS A 130 11.34 6.41 -23.84
C LYS A 130 10.26 5.71 -24.63
N PHE A 131 9.52 6.48 -25.41
CA PHE A 131 8.60 5.97 -26.41
C PHE A 131 8.45 6.98 -27.55
N THR A 132 7.89 6.53 -28.67
CA THR A 132 7.59 7.38 -29.82
C THR A 132 6.08 7.39 -30.04
N LEU A 133 5.53 8.58 -30.24
CA LEU A 133 4.13 8.79 -30.61
C LEU A 133 4.09 9.79 -31.77
N ASP A 134 3.39 9.44 -32.85
CA ASP A 134 3.27 10.26 -34.07
C ASP A 134 4.62 10.78 -34.61
N GLY A 135 5.64 9.94 -34.56
CA GLY A 135 6.99 10.26 -35.04
C GLY A 135 7.83 11.13 -34.09
N LYS A 136 7.29 11.57 -32.95
CA LYS A 136 8.04 12.32 -31.93
C LYS A 136 8.47 11.40 -30.79
N GLU A 137 9.75 11.47 -30.42
CA GLU A 137 10.29 10.77 -29.24
C GLU A 137 9.99 11.58 -27.97
N TYR A 138 9.51 10.87 -26.95
CA TYR A 138 9.29 11.39 -25.60
C TYR A 138 10.23 10.70 -24.62
N THR A 139 10.81 11.48 -23.70
CA THR A 139 11.67 10.97 -22.62
C THR A 139 10.97 11.20 -21.29
N LEU A 140 10.88 10.13 -20.52
CA LEU A 140 10.20 10.04 -19.23
C LEU A 140 11.21 9.93 -18.09
N ALA A 141 10.74 10.17 -16.87
CA ALA A 141 11.55 9.97 -15.67
C ALA A 141 11.93 8.49 -15.51
N LYS A 142 13.23 8.20 -15.41
CA LYS A 142 13.74 6.86 -15.05
C LYS A 142 13.73 6.71 -13.54
N ASN A 143 12.74 6.01 -13.02
CA ASN A 143 12.54 5.72 -11.60
C ASN A 143 12.72 4.23 -11.26
N ASN A 144 13.01 3.38 -12.24
CA ASN A 144 13.30 1.96 -12.03
C ASN A 144 14.45 1.48 -12.92
N GLY A 145 15.69 1.70 -12.47
CA GLY A 145 16.89 1.41 -13.25
C GLY A 145 16.88 2.21 -14.57
N PRO A 146 17.04 1.57 -15.74
CA PRO A 146 16.96 2.28 -17.02
C PRO A 146 15.53 2.66 -17.41
N ASN A 147 14.50 2.16 -16.73
CA ASN A 147 13.11 2.22 -17.14
C ASN A 147 12.30 3.28 -16.37
N THR A 148 11.19 3.68 -16.96
CA THR A 148 10.09 4.34 -16.24
C THR A 148 9.14 3.27 -15.74
N LEU A 149 8.68 3.37 -14.51
CA LEU A 149 7.73 2.47 -13.85
C LEU A 149 6.56 3.29 -13.30
N HIS A 150 5.33 2.80 -13.50
CA HIS A 150 4.13 3.32 -12.83
C HIS A 150 3.93 4.83 -12.99
N GLY A 151 4.17 5.34 -14.19
CA GLY A 151 3.95 6.75 -14.52
C GLY A 151 5.04 7.72 -14.06
N GLY A 152 6.13 7.24 -13.44
CA GLY A 152 7.27 8.09 -13.10
C GLY A 152 7.41 8.36 -11.59
N LYS A 153 8.13 9.43 -11.23
CA LYS A 153 8.50 9.71 -9.83
C LYS A 153 7.28 10.15 -8.99
N LYS A 154 6.48 11.07 -9.54
CA LYS A 154 5.21 11.54 -8.99
C LYS A 154 4.06 11.13 -9.93
N GLY A 155 3.90 9.83 -10.15
CA GLY A 155 2.75 9.28 -10.86
C GLY A 155 1.44 9.47 -10.06
N PHE A 156 0.34 8.94 -10.59
CA PHE A 156 -1.00 9.08 -10.01
C PHE A 156 -1.14 8.62 -8.55
N GLN A 157 -0.26 7.75 -8.08
CA GLN A 157 -0.21 7.31 -6.69
C GLN A 157 0.19 8.42 -5.71
N ALA A 158 0.84 9.48 -6.19
CA ALA A 158 1.42 10.54 -5.37
C ALA A 158 0.67 11.88 -5.46
N VAL A 159 -0.44 11.94 -6.22
CA VAL A 159 -1.25 13.16 -6.39
C VAL A 159 -2.47 13.13 -5.48
N VAL A 160 -3.00 14.31 -5.16
CA VAL A 160 -4.29 14.45 -4.46
C VAL A 160 -5.39 14.63 -5.50
N TRP A 161 -6.27 13.64 -5.57
CA TRP A 161 -7.43 13.62 -6.46
C TRP A 161 -8.55 14.51 -5.91
N ASP A 162 -9.27 15.17 -6.82
CA ASP A 162 -10.52 15.85 -6.46
C ASP A 162 -11.59 14.79 -6.28
N ALA A 163 -12.33 14.84 -5.17
CA ALA A 163 -13.19 13.74 -4.76
C ALA A 163 -14.64 14.19 -4.55
N SER A 164 -15.57 13.36 -5.01
CA SER A 164 -17.01 13.53 -4.82
C SER A 164 -17.64 12.18 -4.44
N GLN A 165 -18.38 12.14 -3.35
CA GLN A 165 -19.11 10.97 -2.88
C GLN A 165 -20.61 11.21 -3.05
N PRO A 166 -21.21 10.88 -4.21
CA PRO A 166 -22.62 11.20 -4.48
C PRO A 166 -23.61 10.38 -3.64
N ASN A 167 -23.17 9.25 -3.07
CA ASN A 167 -23.97 8.39 -2.18
C ASN A 167 -23.06 7.46 -1.37
N ASP A 168 -23.66 6.66 -0.48
CA ASP A 168 -22.93 5.75 0.43
C ASP A 168 -22.18 4.62 -0.28
N THR A 169 -22.44 4.36 -1.55
CA THR A 169 -21.86 3.22 -2.28
C THR A 169 -20.90 3.63 -3.38
N THR A 170 -20.71 4.93 -3.66
CA THR A 170 -19.95 5.41 -4.81
C THR A 170 -19.03 6.56 -4.42
N LEU A 171 -17.76 6.47 -4.83
CA LEU A 171 -16.78 7.56 -4.79
C LEU A 171 -16.29 7.83 -6.21
N VAL A 172 -16.31 9.10 -6.62
CA VAL A 172 -15.76 9.59 -7.88
C VAL A 172 -14.53 10.42 -7.57
N LEU A 173 -13.40 10.04 -8.17
CA LEU A 173 -12.14 10.77 -8.13
C LEU A 173 -11.85 11.35 -9.50
N HIS A 174 -11.42 12.59 -9.55
CA HIS A 174 -11.05 13.31 -10.76
C HIS A 174 -9.63 13.87 -10.64
N TYR A 175 -8.88 13.82 -11.73
CA TYR A 175 -7.58 14.44 -11.84
C TYR A 175 -7.28 14.85 -13.28
N LEU A 176 -6.86 16.10 -13.46
CA LEU A 176 -6.28 16.58 -14.70
C LEU A 176 -4.76 16.45 -14.62
N SER A 177 -4.19 15.56 -15.44
CA SER A 177 -2.74 15.44 -15.62
C SER A 177 -2.34 16.36 -16.79
N PRO A 178 -1.69 17.51 -16.54
CA PRO A 178 -1.40 18.50 -17.58
C PRO A 178 -0.34 18.01 -18.57
N ASP A 179 -0.33 18.56 -19.78
CA ASP A 179 0.72 18.31 -20.78
C ASP A 179 2.13 18.44 -20.19
N GLY A 180 2.97 17.44 -20.44
CA GLY A 180 4.34 17.36 -19.96
C GLY A 180 4.52 16.77 -18.56
N GLU A 181 3.45 16.46 -17.82
CA GLU A 181 3.58 15.83 -16.50
C GLU A 181 4.30 14.48 -16.59
N GLU A 182 5.37 14.32 -15.79
CA GLU A 182 6.30 13.19 -15.82
C GLU A 182 6.92 12.88 -17.22
N GLY A 183 6.81 13.83 -18.16
CA GLY A 183 7.29 13.74 -19.53
C GLY A 183 6.26 13.22 -20.54
N PHE A 184 5.02 12.95 -20.13
CA PHE A 184 3.96 12.49 -21.02
C PHE A 184 3.29 13.66 -21.77
N PRO A 185 2.98 13.53 -23.08
CA PRO A 185 2.27 14.55 -23.83
C PRO A 185 0.77 14.58 -23.53
N GLY A 186 0.18 15.73 -23.81
CA GLY A 186 -1.26 15.97 -23.78
C GLY A 186 -1.79 16.19 -22.37
N ASN A 187 -2.82 17.01 -22.27
CA ASN A 187 -3.65 17.02 -21.07
C ASN A 187 -4.42 15.70 -21.02
N LEU A 188 -4.44 15.03 -19.88
CA LEU A 188 -5.24 13.83 -19.68
C LEU A 188 -6.24 14.12 -18.55
N ASP A 189 -7.51 14.26 -18.92
CA ASP A 189 -8.61 14.36 -17.97
C ASP A 189 -9.02 12.94 -17.55
N VAL A 190 -8.85 12.61 -16.27
CA VAL A 190 -9.05 11.26 -15.74
C VAL A 190 -10.10 11.27 -14.65
N THR A 191 -11.03 10.32 -14.75
CA THR A 191 -12.00 10.00 -13.71
C THR A 191 -11.88 8.54 -13.31
N VAL A 192 -11.78 8.27 -12.00
CA VAL A 192 -11.86 6.94 -11.40
C VAL A 192 -13.10 6.87 -10.53
N THR A 193 -13.98 5.89 -10.79
CA THR A 193 -15.16 5.66 -9.96
C THR A 193 -15.01 4.34 -9.21
N TYR A 194 -14.99 4.43 -7.88
CA TYR A 194 -15.08 3.28 -6.99
C TYR A 194 -16.53 3.08 -6.57
N SER A 195 -17.05 1.86 -6.67
CA SER A 195 -18.40 1.55 -6.21
C SER A 195 -18.52 0.17 -5.57
N LEU A 196 -19.46 0.06 -4.62
CA LEU A 196 -19.89 -1.21 -4.05
C LEU A 196 -21.23 -1.63 -4.66
N THR A 197 -21.29 -2.83 -5.20
CA THR A 197 -22.52 -3.41 -5.75
C THR A 197 -23.37 -4.04 -4.64
N SER A 198 -24.65 -4.31 -4.95
CA SER A 198 -25.57 -5.00 -4.04
C SER A 198 -25.25 -6.49 -3.84
N ASN A 199 -24.35 -7.06 -4.64
CA ASN A 199 -23.89 -8.45 -4.54
C ASN A 199 -22.43 -8.56 -4.05
N ASP A 200 -22.01 -7.64 -3.17
CA ASP A 200 -20.68 -7.62 -2.54
C ASP A 200 -19.50 -7.55 -3.52
N GLY A 201 -19.69 -6.85 -4.64
CA GLY A 201 -18.63 -6.52 -5.59
C GLY A 201 -18.02 -5.16 -5.30
N PHE A 202 -16.69 -5.08 -5.33
CA PHE A 202 -15.95 -3.82 -5.39
C PHE A 202 -15.57 -3.54 -6.84
N LYS A 203 -16.12 -2.47 -7.42
CA LYS A 203 -15.94 -2.10 -8.83
C LYS A 203 -15.09 -0.84 -8.95
N CYS A 204 -14.15 -0.87 -9.90
CA CYS A 204 -13.30 0.25 -10.26
C CYS A 204 -13.49 0.55 -11.75
N ASP A 205 -14.07 1.71 -12.08
CA ASP A 205 -14.22 2.17 -13.46
C ASP A 205 -13.24 3.31 -13.73
N TYR A 206 -12.55 3.25 -14.88
CA TYR A 206 -11.58 4.26 -15.30
C TYR A 206 -12.06 4.88 -16.61
N LYS A 207 -12.13 6.20 -16.66
CA LYS A 207 -12.41 6.98 -17.86
C LYS A 207 -11.31 8.01 -18.04
N ALA A 208 -10.80 8.16 -19.25
CA ALA A 208 -9.84 9.20 -19.56
C ALA A 208 -10.06 9.77 -20.97
N THR A 209 -9.76 11.04 -21.15
CA THR A 209 -9.78 11.73 -22.45
C THR A 209 -8.58 12.66 -22.57
N THR A 210 -8.01 12.74 -23.78
CA THR A 210 -6.90 13.63 -24.15
C THR A 210 -7.34 14.73 -25.09
#